data_AF-A0A965RKS8-F1
#
_entry.id   AF-A0A965RKS8-F1
#
_cell.length_a   1.000
_cell.length_b   1.000
_cell.length_c   1.000
_cell.angle_alpha   90.00
_cell.angle_beta   90.00
_cell.angle_gamma   90.00
#
_symmetry.space_group_name_H-M   'P 1'
#
loop_
_entity.id
_entity.type
_entity.pdbx_description
1 polymer ?
#
loop_
_entity_poly.entity_id
_entity_poly.type
_entity_poly.pdbx_seq_one_letter_code
_entity_poly.pdbx_strand_id
1 'polypeptide(L)'
;MKDRFNLEDEISTLHSFVQQLDALNEGILEHDMSRDNISNVICGIKVMLELHAEKMLDTMCQCFKLDSYKNSPNFATQYHE
;
A
#
# COMPACT_ATOMS: atom_id res chain seq x y z
N MET A 1 13.91 -7.83 -9.90
CA MET A 1 14.38 -7.00 -8.78
C MET A 1 13.70 -5.66 -8.94
N LYS A 2 12.95 -5.21 -7.94
CA LYS A 2 12.34 -3.89 -8.01
C LYS A 2 13.41 -2.79 -7.96
N ASP A 3 13.18 -1.69 -8.64
CA ASP A 3 14.05 -0.53 -8.68
C ASP A 3 13.29 0.78 -8.36
N ARG A 4 14.01 1.90 -8.35
CA ARG A 4 13.45 3.21 -7.99
C ARG A 4 12.21 3.56 -8.80
N PHE A 5 12.11 3.17 -10.07
CA PHE A 5 10.96 3.50 -10.91
C PHE A 5 9.70 2.77 -10.42
N ASN A 6 9.83 1.55 -9.90
CA ASN A 6 8.72 0.86 -9.27
C ASN A 6 8.17 1.62 -8.05
N LEU A 7 9.05 2.26 -7.27
CA LEU A 7 8.61 3.08 -6.14
C LEU A 7 7.89 4.36 -6.62
N GLU A 8 8.36 4.98 -7.70
CA GLU A 8 7.72 6.16 -8.30
C GLU A 8 6.32 5.83 -8.87
N ASP A 9 6.17 4.68 -9.53
CA ASP A 9 4.88 4.19 -10.01
C ASP A 9 3.91 3.91 -8.86
N GLU A 10 4.41 3.30 -7.77
CA GLU A 10 3.61 3.03 -6.58
C GLU A 10 3.20 4.35 -5.88
N ILE A 11 4.08 5.33 -5.75
CA ILE A 11 3.73 6.66 -5.24
C ILE A 11 2.66 7.31 -6.13
N SER A 12 2.81 7.21 -7.45
CA SER A 12 1.83 7.75 -8.40
C SER A 12 0.46 7.10 -8.24
N THR A 13 0.42 5.80 -7.96
CA THR A 13 -0.82 5.06 -7.67
C THR A 13 -1.50 5.57 -6.38
N LEU A 14 -0.73 6.00 -5.37
CA LEU A 14 -1.28 6.55 -4.13
C LEU A 14 -2.15 7.79 -4.39
N HIS A 15 -1.82 8.59 -5.40
CA HIS A 15 -2.62 9.76 -5.77
C HIS A 15 -4.02 9.41 -6.29
N SER A 16 -4.24 8.17 -6.76
CA SER A 16 -5.58 7.70 -7.16
C SER A 16 -6.57 7.64 -6.00
N PHE A 17 -6.10 7.50 -4.74
CA PHE A 17 -6.97 7.53 -3.57
C PHE A 17 -7.59 8.91 -3.32
N VAL A 18 -6.94 10.00 -3.79
CA VAL A 18 -7.54 11.34 -3.76
C VAL A 18 -8.81 11.36 -4.61
N GLN A 19 -8.76 10.82 -5.83
CA GLN A 19 -9.92 10.74 -6.71
C GLN A 19 -11.03 9.85 -6.13
N GLN A 20 -10.68 8.78 -5.41
CA GLN A 20 -11.64 7.93 -4.71
C GLN A 20 -12.35 8.67 -3.57
N LEU A 21 -11.63 9.54 -2.84
CA LEU A 21 -12.21 10.40 -1.81
C LEU A 21 -13.12 11.47 -2.42
N ASP A 22 -12.75 12.05 -3.56
CA ASP A 22 -13.61 12.98 -4.29
C ASP A 22 -14.91 12.29 -4.75
N ALA A 23 -14.81 11.06 -5.26
CA ALA A 23 -15.98 10.26 -5.65
C ALA A 23 -16.88 9.91 -4.45
N LEU A 24 -16.29 9.60 -3.29
CA LEU A 24 -17.05 9.43 -2.04
C LEU A 24 -17.77 10.73 -1.66
N ASN A 25 -17.09 11.87 -1.76
CA ASN A 25 -17.68 13.18 -1.46
C ASN A 25 -18.84 13.51 -2.40
N GLU A 26 -18.70 13.24 -3.71
CA GLU A 26 -19.80 13.36 -4.68
C GLU A 26 -20.96 12.44 -4.30
N GLY A 27 -20.69 11.18 -3.94
CA GLY A 27 -21.72 10.24 -3.48
C GLY A 27 -22.48 10.73 -2.24
N ILE A 28 -21.80 11.43 -1.33
CA ILE A 28 -22.40 12.04 -0.13
C ILE A 28 -23.28 13.23 -0.49
N LEU A 29 -22.80 14.12 -1.36
CA LEU A 29 -23.47 15.39 -1.66
C LEU A 29 -24.61 15.23 -2.67
N GLU A 30 -24.44 14.38 -3.68
CA GLU A 30 -25.31 14.32 -4.85
C GLU A 30 -26.18 13.05 -4.92
N HIS A 31 -25.84 12.01 -4.17
CA HIS A 31 -26.47 10.68 -4.29
C HIS A 31 -27.04 10.11 -2.99
N ASP A 32 -27.14 10.91 -1.93
CA ASP A 32 -27.73 10.55 -0.62
C ASP A 32 -27.21 9.21 -0.08
N MET A 33 -25.88 9.03 -0.14
CA MET A 33 -25.22 7.81 0.33
C MET A 33 -25.54 7.55 1.80
N SER A 34 -26.01 6.33 2.09
CA SER A 34 -26.27 5.91 3.48
C SER A 34 -24.98 5.92 4.31
N ARG A 35 -25.13 6.15 5.62
CA ARG A 35 -24.01 6.12 6.57
C ARG A 35 -23.24 4.79 6.54
N ASP A 36 -23.94 3.69 6.35
CA ASP A 36 -23.34 2.36 6.24
C ASP A 36 -22.47 2.25 4.99
N ASN A 37 -22.96 2.76 3.84
CA ASN A 37 -22.18 2.79 2.61
C ASN A 37 -20.95 3.70 2.74
N ILE A 38 -21.09 4.87 3.37
CA ILE A 38 -19.97 5.78 3.66
C ILE A 38 -18.91 5.05 4.50
N SER A 39 -19.33 4.40 5.59
CA SER A 39 -18.42 3.65 6.47
C SER A 39 -17.73 2.50 5.73
N ASN A 40 -18.45 1.78 4.87
CA ASN A 40 -17.89 0.67 4.10
C ASN A 40 -16.83 1.14 3.11
N VAL A 41 -17.07 2.25 2.40
CA VAL A 41 -16.08 2.82 1.47
C VAL A 41 -14.84 3.29 2.23
N ILE A 42 -15.01 3.99 3.36
CA ILE A 42 -13.88 4.46 4.19
C ILE A 42 -13.03 3.27 4.68
N CYS A 43 -13.68 2.21 5.18
CA CYS A 43 -12.98 0.99 5.61
C CYS A 43 -12.23 0.32 4.45
N GLY A 44 -12.84 0.26 3.27
CA GLY A 44 -12.20 -0.27 2.06
C GLY A 44 -10.96 0.55 1.66
N ILE A 45 -11.07 1.87 1.59
CA ILE A 45 -9.96 2.78 1.28
C ILE A 45 -8.82 2.62 2.29
N LYS A 46 -9.15 2.52 3.59
CA LYS A 46 -8.15 2.28 4.65
C LYS A 46 -7.34 1.01 4.39
N VAL A 47 -8.01 -0.13 4.20
CA VAL A 47 -7.33 -1.43 3.98
C VAL A 47 -6.45 -1.39 2.73
N MET A 48 -6.94 -0.73 1.67
CA MET A 48 -6.18 -0.57 0.43
C MET A 48 -4.93 0.32 0.62
N LEU A 49 -5.04 1.40 1.39
CA LEU A 49 -3.88 2.25 1.73
C LEU A 49 -2.84 1.49 2.56
N GLU A 50 -3.27 0.70 3.55
CA GLU A 50 -2.37 -0.13 4.37
C GLU A 50 -1.60 -1.13 3.49
N LEU A 51 -2.31 -1.87 2.64
CA LEU A 51 -1.69 -2.83 1.71
C LEU A 51 -0.70 -2.15 0.75
N HIS A 52 -1.04 -0.97 0.26
CA HIS A 52 -0.18 -0.23 -0.65
C HIS A 52 1.07 0.31 0.05
N ALA A 53 0.94 0.77 1.30
CA ALA A 53 2.07 1.19 2.11
C ALA A 53 3.03 0.03 2.40
N GLU A 54 2.52 -1.17 2.71
CA GLU A 54 3.34 -2.37 2.88
C GLU A 54 4.10 -2.72 1.59
N LYS A 55 3.41 -2.65 0.44
CA LYS A 55 4.03 -2.89 -0.87
C LYS A 55 5.14 -1.90 -1.18
N MET A 56 4.91 -0.61 -0.92
CA MET A 56 5.91 0.44 -1.10
C MET A 56 7.12 0.25 -0.18
N LEU A 57 6.89 -0.16 1.06
CA LEU A 57 7.97 -0.47 2.01
C LEU A 57 8.81 -1.65 1.52
N ASP A 58 8.19 -2.70 1.00
CA ASP A 58 8.87 -3.83 0.38
C ASP A 58 9.69 -3.40 -0.85
N THR A 59 9.08 -2.61 -1.74
CA THR A 59 9.77 -2.02 -2.89
C THR A 59 10.98 -1.20 -2.45
N MET A 60 10.82 -0.32 -1.48
CA MET A 60 11.91 0.47 -0.91
C MET A 60 13.03 -0.42 -0.35
N CYS A 61 12.69 -1.45 0.43
CA CYS A 61 13.68 -2.40 0.96
C CYS A 61 14.49 -3.06 -0.15
N GLN A 62 13.84 -3.49 -1.24
CA GLN A 62 14.50 -4.11 -2.38
C GLN A 62 15.38 -3.12 -3.16
N CYS A 63 14.89 -1.92 -3.42
CA CYS A 63 15.63 -0.88 -4.15
C CYS A 63 16.91 -0.47 -3.43
N PHE A 64 16.85 -0.36 -2.11
CA PHE A 64 17.97 0.05 -1.27
C PHE A 64 18.73 -1.13 -0.65
N LYS A 65 18.38 -2.38 -1.00
CA LYS A 65 18.99 -3.63 -0.49
C LYS A 65 18.98 -3.71 1.05
N LEU A 66 17.94 -3.18 1.68
CA LEU A 66 17.81 -3.15 3.15
C LEU A 66 17.45 -4.52 3.74
N ASP A 67 17.07 -5.47 2.90
CA ASP A 67 16.74 -6.85 3.23
C ASP A 67 17.90 -7.84 2.99
N SER A 68 19.10 -7.33 2.71
CA SER A 68 20.30 -8.14 2.43
C SER A 68 20.60 -9.19 3.51
N TYR A 69 20.20 -8.95 4.76
CA TYR A 69 20.36 -9.92 5.86
C TYR A 69 19.57 -11.22 5.65
N LYS A 70 18.43 -11.16 4.93
CA LYS A 70 17.60 -12.35 4.63
C LYS A 70 18.28 -13.29 3.64
N ASN A 71 19.20 -12.79 2.83
CA ASN A 71 19.92 -13.55 1.80
C ASN A 71 21.33 -13.97 2.26
N SER A 72 21.67 -13.78 3.54
CA SER A 72 22.97 -14.22 4.08
C SER A 72 22.98 -15.74 4.26
N PRO A 73 24.00 -16.46 3.76
CA PRO A 73 24.10 -17.91 3.92
C PRO A 73 24.16 -18.37 5.39
N ASN A 74 24.44 -17.48 6.33
CA ASN A 74 24.46 -17.75 7.77
C ASN A 74 23.08 -17.76 8.45
N PHE A 75 22.00 -17.31 7.78
CA PHE A 75 20.66 -17.30 8.36
C PHE A 75 19.97 -18.68 8.31
N ALA A 76 20.34 -19.51 7.31
CA ALA A 76 19.78 -20.86 7.15
C ALA A 76 20.30 -21.87 8.19
N THR A 77 21.44 -21.58 8.83
CA THR A 77 22.09 -22.45 9.82
C THR A 77 21.67 -22.18 11.27
N GLN A 78 20.93 -21.09 11.55
CA GLN A 78 20.57 -20.71 12.93
C GLN A 78 19.27 -21.31 13.47
N TYR A 79 18.54 -22.12 12.68
CA TYR A 79 17.30 -22.79 13.11
C TYR A 79 17.36 -24.32 13.03
N HIS A 80 18.57 -24.87 13.01
CA HIS A 80 18.83 -26.31 13.14
C HIS A 80 19.71 -26.60 14.35
N GLU A 81 19.22 -26.28 15.55
CA GLU A 81 19.60 -26.93 16.81
C GLU A 81 18.36 -27.08 17.70
#